data_AF-A0A347SHQ0-F1
#
_entry.id   AF-A0A347SHQ0-F1
#
_cell.length_a   1.000
_cell.length_b   1.000
_cell.length_c   1.000
_cell.angle_alpha   90.00
_cell.angle_beta   90.00
_cell.angle_gamma   90.00
#
_symmetry.space_group_name_H-M   'P 1'
#
loop_
_entity.id
_entity.type
_entity.pdbx_description
1 polymer ?
#
loop_
_entity_poly.entity_id
_entity_poly.type
_entity_poly.pdbx_seq_one_letter_code
_entity_poly.pdbx_strand_id
1 'polypeptide(L)'
;MPRVSQAVAKKTHQNIIDASFKILLLEGYEHLTYTHIAEKTGVSRSCVNGHFKKKEELLDELKPKAVEHIIQALEFSSPEAFYLSWVNAVNEDRMFRNLIQNVGEIICSAEGRMSLTNRISGDSKEAEKALYMAIGYAVVHISCPIC
;
A
#
# COMPACT_ATOMS: atom_id res chain seq x y z
N MET A 1 -38.74 1.04 5.31
CA MET A 1 -37.46 0.30 5.47
C MET A 1 -36.74 0.86 6.70
N PRO A 2 -36.20 0.05 7.62
CA PRO A 2 -35.46 0.60 8.74
C PRO A 2 -34.17 1.26 8.20
N ARG A 3 -33.93 2.50 8.60
CA ARG A 3 -32.72 3.25 8.25
C ARG A 3 -31.53 2.49 8.86
N VAL A 4 -30.61 2.00 8.03
CA VAL A 4 -29.36 1.39 8.50
C VAL A 4 -28.73 2.35 9.50
N SER A 5 -28.40 1.88 10.70
CA SER A 5 -27.81 2.74 11.72
C SER A 5 -26.44 3.23 11.24
N GLN A 6 -26.04 4.44 11.64
CA GLN A 6 -24.72 4.98 11.28
C GLN A 6 -23.58 4.04 11.70
N ALA A 7 -23.74 3.34 12.84
CA ALA A 7 -22.78 2.35 13.31
C ALA A 7 -22.62 1.17 12.35
N VAL A 8 -23.73 0.64 11.81
CA VAL A 8 -23.69 -0.45 10.82
C VAL A 8 -23.06 0.03 9.52
N ALA A 9 -23.42 1.22 9.04
CA ALA A 9 -22.83 1.81 7.84
C ALA A 9 -21.31 2.00 7.97
N LYS A 10 -20.83 2.48 9.12
CA LYS A 10 -19.40 2.64 9.41
C LYS A 10 -18.67 1.30 9.45
N LYS A 11 -19.28 0.27 10.05
CA LYS A 11 -18.69 -1.08 10.09
C LYS A 11 -18.58 -1.69 8.69
N THR A 12 -19.61 -1.55 7.86
CA THR A 12 -19.59 -2.00 6.47
C THR A 12 -18.53 -1.27 5.66
N HIS A 13 -18.43 0.05 5.82
CA HIS A 13 -17.39 0.86 5.18
C HIS A 13 -15.98 0.34 5.52
N GLN A 14 -15.69 0.11 6.81
CA GLN A 14 -14.39 -0.42 7.23
C GLN A 14 -14.13 -1.82 6.66
N ASN A 15 -15.13 -2.69 6.63
CA ASN A 15 -15.00 -4.02 6.03
C ASN A 15 -14.64 -3.96 4.54
N ILE A 16 -15.23 -3.01 3.81
CA ILE A 16 -14.89 -2.77 2.39
C ILE A 16 -13.43 -2.33 2.26
N ILE A 17 -12.95 -1.40 3.08
CA ILE A 17 -11.56 -0.94 3.07
C ILE A 17 -10.61 -2.08 3.39
N ASP A 18 -10.88 -2.86 4.43
CA ASP A 18 -10.00 -3.95 4.87
C ASP A 18 -9.91 -5.06 3.82
N ALA A 19 -11.04 -5.41 3.20
CA ALA A 19 -11.06 -6.36 2.08
C ALA A 19 -10.32 -5.82 0.85
N SER A 20 -10.52 -4.54 0.53
CA SER A 20 -9.85 -3.86 -0.57
C SER A 20 -8.34 -3.83 -0.38
N PHE A 21 -7.87 -3.54 0.84
CA PHE A 21 -6.46 -3.57 1.19
C PHE A 21 -5.88 -4.99 1.04
N LYS A 22 -6.61 -6.02 1.49
CA LYS A 22 -6.19 -7.42 1.30
C LYS A 22 -6.11 -7.82 -0.17
N ILE A 23 -7.07 -7.41 -1.00
CA ILE A 23 -7.04 -7.66 -2.45
C ILE A 23 -5.81 -7.00 -3.06
N LEU A 24 -5.59 -5.70 -2.78
CA LEU A 24 -4.42 -4.97 -3.27
C LEU A 24 -3.11 -5.67 -2.89
N LEU A 25 -2.99 -6.13 -1.64
CA LEU A 25 -1.81 -6.79 -1.13
C LEU A 25 -1.59 -8.19 -1.70
N LEU A 26 -2.63 -9.02 -1.75
CA LEU A 26 -2.47 -10.46 -1.99
C LEU A 26 -2.74 -10.86 -3.44
N GLU A 27 -3.52 -10.05 -4.14
CA GLU A 27 -4.05 -10.38 -5.47
C GLU A 27 -3.67 -9.34 -6.53
N GLY A 28 -3.33 -8.11 -6.12
CA GLY A 28 -2.89 -7.05 -7.02
C GLY A 28 -3.98 -6.04 -7.39
N TYR A 29 -3.55 -4.94 -8.00
CA TYR A 29 -4.42 -3.80 -8.31
C TYR A 29 -5.50 -4.11 -9.36
N GLU A 30 -5.20 -4.99 -10.30
CA GLU A 30 -6.12 -5.43 -11.35
C GLU A 30 -7.33 -6.21 -10.78
N HIS A 31 -7.15 -6.87 -9.63
CA HIS A 31 -8.21 -7.58 -8.92
C HIS A 31 -9.03 -6.66 -8.01
N LEU A 32 -8.60 -5.40 -7.81
CA LEU A 32 -9.30 -4.41 -6.99
C LEU A 32 -10.52 -3.83 -7.73
N THR A 33 -11.55 -4.65 -7.88
CA THR A 33 -12.83 -4.33 -8.53
C THR A 33 -13.98 -4.39 -7.52
N TYR A 34 -15.04 -3.59 -7.74
CA TYR A 34 -16.19 -3.58 -6.83
C TYR A 34 -16.95 -4.90 -6.79
N THR A 35 -16.91 -5.68 -7.87
CA THR A 35 -17.49 -7.03 -7.90
C THR A 35 -16.70 -7.94 -6.98
N HIS A 36 -15.37 -7.94 -7.09
CA HIS A 36 -14.51 -8.77 -6.25
C HIS A 36 -14.56 -8.36 -4.77
N ILE A 37 -14.59 -7.06 -4.50
CA ILE A 37 -14.77 -6.53 -3.14
C ILE A 37 -16.11 -6.99 -2.55
N ALA A 38 -17.20 -6.92 -3.32
CA ALA A 38 -18.52 -7.39 -2.91
C ALA A 38 -18.50 -8.89 -2.56
N GLU A 39 -17.85 -9.71 -3.39
CA GLU A 39 -17.67 -11.15 -3.14
C GLU A 39 -16.87 -11.42 -1.86
N LYS A 40 -15.73 -10.75 -1.66
CA LYS A 40 -14.87 -10.93 -0.47
C LYS A 40 -15.51 -10.44 0.84
N THR A 41 -16.40 -9.45 0.76
CA THR A 41 -17.05 -8.84 1.94
C THR A 41 -18.43 -9.42 2.24
N GLY A 42 -19.04 -10.12 1.28
CA GLY A 42 -20.42 -10.64 1.35
C GLY A 42 -21.50 -9.56 1.23
N VAL A 43 -21.15 -8.32 0.87
CA VAL A 43 -22.13 -7.24 0.63
C VAL A 43 -22.47 -7.16 -0.86
N SER A 44 -23.57 -6.51 -1.21
CA SER A 44 -23.92 -6.34 -2.62
C SER A 44 -22.99 -5.33 -3.32
N ARG A 45 -22.76 -5.49 -4.63
CA ARG A 45 -22.05 -4.49 -5.44
C ARG A 45 -22.68 -3.10 -5.34
N SER A 46 -24.00 -3.01 -5.26
CA SER A 46 -24.72 -1.75 -5.05
C SER A 46 -24.41 -1.11 -3.68
N CYS A 47 -24.15 -1.93 -2.65
CA CYS A 47 -23.71 -1.45 -1.34
C CYS A 47 -22.30 -0.85 -1.42
N VAL A 48 -21.36 -1.51 -2.12
CA VAL A 48 -20.01 -0.97 -2.37
C VAL A 48 -20.09 0.38 -3.09
N ASN A 49 -20.85 0.46 -4.20
CA ASN A 49 -21.16 1.71 -4.91
C ASN A 49 -21.85 2.77 -4.04
N GLY A 50 -22.53 2.34 -2.98
CA GLY A 50 -23.16 3.22 -2.00
C GLY A 50 -22.12 3.97 -1.16
N HIS A 51 -21.03 3.30 -0.80
CA HIS A 51 -19.94 3.82 0.00
C HIS A 51 -18.88 4.55 -0.84
N PHE A 52 -18.52 4.02 -2.00
CA PHE A 52 -17.49 4.59 -2.88
C PHE A 52 -18.07 4.81 -4.28
N LYS A 53 -18.32 6.06 -4.65
CA LYS A 53 -18.92 6.40 -5.96
C LYS A 53 -17.93 6.24 -7.10
N LYS A 54 -16.66 6.48 -6.80
CA LYS A 54 -15.55 6.41 -7.74
C LYS A 54 -14.42 5.56 -7.16
N LYS A 55 -13.66 4.89 -8.03
CA LYS A 55 -12.56 4.03 -7.59
C LYS A 55 -11.51 4.86 -6.84
N GLU A 56 -11.30 6.11 -7.26
CA GLU A 56 -10.35 7.05 -6.66
C GLU A 56 -10.64 7.32 -5.18
N GLU A 57 -11.92 7.40 -4.78
CA GLU A 57 -12.32 7.58 -3.37
C GLU A 57 -11.85 6.40 -2.51
N LEU A 58 -11.99 5.18 -3.03
CA LEU A 58 -11.48 3.99 -2.35
C LEU A 58 -9.94 4.03 -2.29
N LEU A 59 -9.28 4.39 -3.38
CA LEU A 59 -7.81 4.45 -3.41
C LEU A 59 -7.25 5.48 -2.42
N ASP A 60 -7.89 6.64 -2.28
CA ASP A 60 -7.49 7.68 -1.33
C ASP A 60 -7.54 7.19 0.13
N GLU A 61 -8.40 6.22 0.45
CA GLU A 61 -8.43 5.58 1.77
C GLU A 61 -7.42 4.43 1.91
N LEU A 62 -7.02 3.78 0.82
CA LEU A 62 -6.01 2.72 0.84
C LEU A 62 -4.58 3.26 0.93
N LYS A 63 -4.28 4.38 0.25
CA LYS A 63 -2.96 5.02 0.22
C LYS A 63 -2.35 5.23 1.62
N PRO A 64 -3.02 5.89 2.59
CA PRO A 64 -2.43 6.14 3.90
C PRO A 64 -2.12 4.84 4.66
N LYS A 65 -2.98 3.82 4.53
CA LYS A 65 -2.74 2.48 5.08
C LYS A 65 -1.48 1.84 4.48
N ALA A 66 -1.35 1.86 3.15
CA ALA A 66 -0.17 1.32 2.47
C ALA A 66 1.11 2.04 2.90
N VAL A 67 1.08 3.37 2.94
CA VAL A 67 2.22 4.21 3.34
C VAL A 67 2.61 3.96 4.80
N GLU A 68 1.64 3.86 5.70
CA GLU A 68 1.90 3.57 7.12
C GLU A 68 2.66 2.25 7.29
N HIS A 69 2.22 1.18 6.62
CA HIS A 69 2.91 -0.12 6.68
C HIS A 69 4.31 -0.08 6.08
N ILE A 70 4.52 0.65 4.97
CA ILE A 70 5.85 0.83 4.37
C ILE A 70 6.77 1.57 5.34
N ILE A 71 6.31 2.69 5.91
CA ILE A 71 7.12 3.52 6.82
C ILE A 71 7.46 2.76 8.10
N GLN A 72 6.53 1.97 8.66
CA GLN A 72 6.78 1.19 9.87
C GLN A 72 7.86 0.11 9.70
N ALA A 73 8.10 -0.36 8.47
CA ALA A 73 9.13 -1.36 8.18
C ALA A 73 10.53 -0.76 7.97
N LEU A 74 10.66 0.56 7.94
CA LEU A 74 11.86 1.27 7.52
C LEU A 74 12.40 2.15 8.63
N GLU A 75 13.71 2.36 8.61
CA GLU A 75 14.39 3.28 9.51
C GLU A 75 14.99 4.47 8.75
N PHE A 76 14.83 5.68 9.29
CA PHE A 76 15.10 6.93 8.59
C PHE A 76 16.19 7.79 9.26
N SER A 77 16.91 7.27 10.25
CA SER A 77 17.96 7.99 10.98
C SER A 77 19.23 8.27 10.17
N SER A 78 19.47 7.54 9.08
CA SER A 78 20.56 7.79 8.13
C SER A 78 20.29 7.08 6.79
N PRO A 79 21.00 7.43 5.69
CA PRO A 79 20.88 6.71 4.42
C PRO A 79 21.27 5.23 4.53
N GLU A 80 22.29 4.92 5.33
CA GLU A 80 22.73 3.55 5.62
C GLU A 80 21.62 2.75 6.34
N ALA A 81 21.06 3.30 7.42
CA ALA A 81 20.00 2.64 8.19
C ALA A 81 18.73 2.43 7.36
N PHE A 82 18.38 3.39 6.50
CA PHE A 82 17.30 3.26 5.52
C PHE A 82 17.55 2.10 4.56
N TYR A 83 18.73 2.05 3.94
CA TYR A 83 19.06 0.98 3.01
C TYR A 83 19.04 -0.41 3.68
N LEU A 84 19.65 -0.55 4.86
CA LEU A 84 19.71 -1.83 5.56
C LEU A 84 18.33 -2.30 6.04
N SER A 85 17.51 -1.40 6.60
CA SER A 85 16.14 -1.74 7.01
C SER A 85 15.27 -2.11 5.80
N TRP A 86 15.42 -1.43 4.67
CA TRP A 86 14.74 -1.78 3.42
C TRP A 86 15.13 -3.17 2.93
N VAL A 87 16.43 -3.48 2.87
CA VAL A 87 16.93 -4.81 2.47
C VAL A 87 16.35 -5.88 3.38
N ASN A 88 16.37 -5.65 4.70
CA ASN A 88 15.77 -6.56 5.67
C ASN A 88 14.26 -6.75 5.44
N ALA A 89 13.51 -5.66 5.22
CA ALA A 89 12.07 -5.74 4.94
C ALA A 89 11.78 -6.50 3.63
N VAL A 90 12.57 -6.29 2.57
CA VAL A 90 12.45 -7.06 1.33
C VAL A 90 12.74 -8.55 1.56
N ASN A 91 13.68 -8.92 2.44
CA ASN A 91 14.03 -10.32 2.67
C ASN A 91 13.06 -11.04 3.61
N GLU A 92 12.58 -10.36 4.65
CA GLU A 92 11.88 -11.01 5.76
C GLU A 92 10.37 -10.69 5.81
N ASP A 93 9.93 -9.56 5.27
CA ASP A 93 8.53 -9.10 5.37
C ASP A 93 7.76 -9.29 4.06
N ARG A 94 6.89 -10.32 4.06
CA ARG A 94 6.00 -10.59 2.92
C ARG A 94 5.01 -9.46 2.66
N MET A 95 4.50 -8.80 3.69
CA MET A 95 3.57 -7.68 3.52
C MET A 95 4.30 -6.51 2.86
N PHE A 96 5.52 -6.20 3.30
CA PHE A 96 6.34 -5.16 2.68
C PHE A 96 6.61 -5.46 1.20
N ARG A 97 7.04 -6.68 0.85
CA ARG A 97 7.24 -7.08 -0.56
C ARG A 97 5.99 -6.85 -1.41
N ASN A 98 4.85 -7.32 -0.91
CA ASN A 98 3.57 -7.17 -1.60
C ASN A 98 3.18 -5.69 -1.76
N LEU A 99 3.44 -4.84 -0.76
CA LEU A 99 3.22 -3.41 -0.87
C LEU A 99 4.12 -2.79 -1.94
N ILE A 100 5.43 -3.03 -1.90
CA ILE A 100 6.36 -2.48 -2.88
C ILE A 100 6.00 -2.91 -4.31
N GLN A 101 5.52 -4.13 -4.50
CA GLN A 101 5.09 -4.63 -5.80
C GLN A 101 3.83 -3.92 -6.34
N ASN A 102 2.86 -3.60 -5.48
CA ASN A 102 1.53 -3.16 -5.91
C ASN A 102 1.26 -1.67 -5.72
N VAL A 103 2.00 -1.00 -4.82
CA VAL A 103 1.68 0.39 -4.42
C VAL A 103 1.93 1.40 -5.53
N GLY A 104 2.79 1.09 -6.51
CA GLY A 104 3.06 1.95 -7.67
C GLY A 104 1.83 2.22 -8.55
N GLU A 105 0.82 1.35 -8.49
CA GLU A 105 -0.45 1.52 -9.20
C GLU A 105 -1.37 2.56 -8.56
N ILE A 106 -1.14 2.87 -7.27
CA ILE A 106 -1.99 3.78 -6.49
C ILE A 106 -1.24 5.01 -5.97
N ILE A 107 0.10 5.00 -5.93
CA ILE A 107 0.91 6.13 -5.52
C ILE A 107 1.77 6.59 -6.69
N CYS A 108 1.74 7.89 -6.98
CA CYS A 108 2.60 8.49 -7.99
C CYS A 108 4.07 8.30 -7.61
N SER A 109 4.89 7.80 -8.54
CA SER A 109 6.31 7.53 -8.26
C SER A 109 7.08 8.78 -7.80
N ALA A 110 6.73 9.96 -8.32
CA ALA A 110 7.33 11.22 -7.88
C ALA A 110 7.00 11.55 -6.41
N GLU A 111 5.74 11.35 -6.02
CA GLU A 111 5.28 11.54 -4.65
C GLU A 111 5.97 10.57 -3.69
N GLY A 112 6.02 9.29 -4.05
CA GLY A 112 6.69 8.25 -3.25
C GLY A 112 8.18 8.54 -3.05
N ARG A 113 8.89 8.93 -4.12
CA ARG A 113 10.30 9.32 -4.03
C ARG A 113 10.51 10.52 -3.12
N MET A 114 9.76 11.61 -3.33
CA MET A 114 9.88 12.81 -2.51
C MET A 114 9.57 12.53 -1.04
N SER A 115 8.52 11.76 -0.75
CA SER A 115 8.14 11.40 0.62
C SER A 115 9.23 10.61 1.34
N LEU A 116 9.84 9.62 0.67
CA LEU A 116 10.90 8.81 1.27
C LEU A 116 12.20 9.60 1.44
N THR A 117 12.66 10.30 0.39
CA THR A 117 13.91 11.09 0.46
C THR A 117 13.82 12.17 1.53
N ASN A 118 12.66 12.82 1.70
CA ASN A 118 12.49 13.86 2.74
C ASN A 118 12.43 13.30 4.17
N ARG A 119 12.20 12.00 4.35
CA ARG A 119 12.19 11.36 5.67
C ARG A 119 13.57 10.91 6.11
N ILE A 120 14.42 10.51 5.17
CA ILE A 120 15.78 10.03 5.45
C ILE A 120 16.61 11.21 5.95
N SER A 121 17.14 11.09 7.16
CA SER A 121 18.05 12.08 7.75
C SER A 121 19.42 12.01 7.08
N GLY A 122 20.08 13.16 6.89
CA GLY A 122 21.45 13.23 6.36
C GLY A 122 21.56 14.11 5.10
N ASP A 123 22.64 13.92 4.35
CA ASP A 123 22.85 14.59 3.07
C ASP A 123 21.80 14.14 2.04
N SER A 124 21.21 15.08 1.31
CA SER A 124 20.12 14.80 0.38
C SER A 124 20.53 13.95 -0.81
N LYS A 125 21.77 14.07 -1.29
CA LYS A 125 22.28 13.24 -2.41
C LYS A 125 22.52 11.82 -1.94
N GLU A 126 23.06 11.63 -0.73
CA GLU A 126 23.24 10.30 -0.15
C GLU A 126 21.90 9.63 0.17
N ALA A 127 20.91 10.38 0.68
CA ALA A 127 19.54 9.87 0.88
C ALA A 127 18.90 9.42 -0.45
N GLU A 128 19.00 10.23 -1.50
CA GLU A 128 18.48 9.89 -2.83
C GLU A 128 19.19 8.65 -3.41
N LYS A 129 20.51 8.58 -3.28
CA LYS A 129 21.30 7.42 -3.70
C LYS A 129 20.87 6.15 -2.95
N ALA A 130 20.71 6.21 -1.64
CA ALA A 130 20.24 5.08 -0.83
C ALA A 130 18.84 4.62 -1.26
N LEU A 131 17.94 5.55 -1.54
CA LEU A 131 16.62 5.24 -2.09
C LEU A 131 16.71 4.50 -3.44
N TYR A 132 17.52 4.99 -4.38
CA TYR A 132 17.67 4.30 -5.67
C TYR A 132 18.32 2.92 -5.54
N MET A 133 19.30 2.76 -4.64
CA MET A 133 19.90 1.46 -4.35
C MET A 133 18.88 0.49 -3.75
N ALA A 134 18.04 0.96 -2.82
CA ALA A 134 16.98 0.19 -2.19
C ALA A 134 15.92 -0.27 -3.21
N ILE A 135 15.49 0.64 -4.10
CA ILE A 135 14.58 0.31 -5.20
C ILE A 135 15.22 -0.72 -6.14
N GLY A 136 16.50 -0.52 -6.51
CA GLY A 136 17.24 -1.48 -7.33
C GLY A 136 17.31 -2.87 -6.70
N TYR A 137 17.57 -2.94 -5.39
CA TYR A 137 17.54 -4.20 -4.63
C TYR A 137 16.16 -4.87 -4.69
N ALA A 138 15.08 -4.12 -4.45
CA ALA A 138 13.71 -4.63 -4.52
C ALA A 138 13.35 -5.17 -5.91
N VAL A 139 13.73 -4.47 -6.99
CA VAL A 139 13.50 -4.94 -8.37
C VAL A 139 14.15 -6.29 -8.62
N VAL A 140 15.36 -6.51 -8.10
CA VAL A 140 16.09 -7.78 -8.26
C VAL A 140 15.45 -8.91 -7.45
N HIS A 141 14.93 -8.65 -6.25
CA HIS A 141 14.52 -9.69 -5.30
C HIS A 141 13.00 -9.93 -5.24
N ILE A 142 12.17 -8.98 -5.65
CA ILE A 142 10.70 -9.13 -5.68
C ILE A 142 10.23 -9.64 -7.04
N SER A 143 10.84 -9.15 -8.13
CA SER A 143 10.43 -9.49 -9.50
C SER A 143 11.12 -10.74 -10.05
N CYS A 144 11.95 -11.43 -9.27
CA CYS A 144 12.60 -12.67 -9.70
C CYS A 144 11.74 -13.88 -9.31
N PRO A 145 11.08 -14.57 -10.26
CA PRO A 145 10.27 -15.75 -9.97
C PRO A 145 11.11 -17.01 -9.63
N ILE A 146 12.44 -16.88 -9.56
CA ILE A 146 13.41 -18.00 -9.51
C ILE A 146 14.22 -18.01 -8.20
N CYS A 147 13.97 -17.06 -7.29
CA CYS A 147 14.60 -16.99 -5.97
C CYS A 147 13.57 -17.22 -4.87
#